data_AF-A0A3S1HL29-F1
#
_entry.id   AF-A0A3S1HL29-F1
#
_cell.length_a   1.000
_cell.length_b   1.000
_cell.length_c   1.000
_cell.angle_alpha   90.00
_cell.angle_beta   90.00
_cell.angle_gamma   90.00
#
_symmetry.space_group_name_H-M   'P 1'
#
loop_
_entity.id
_entity.type
_entity.pdbx_description
1 polymer ?
#
loop_
_entity_poly.entity_id
_entity_poly.type
_entity_poly.pdbx_seq_one_letter_code
_entity_poly.pdbx_strand_id
1 'polypeptide(L)' 'ATLPERVGQYEAQLIRDALRDHGGDVRGAIDALGVPRKTFYDKLKRYGIAASEFRNGGDADTQPSRKSDEHDA' A
#
# COMPACT_ATOMS: atom_id res chain seq x y z
N ALA A 1 1.01 -18.09 18.95
CA ALA A 1 1.05 -17.75 17.52
C ALA A 1 2.04 -18.65 16.80
N THR A 2 1.55 -19.47 15.88
CA THR A 2 2.35 -20.30 14.96
C THR A 2 3.12 -19.41 13.98
N LEU A 3 4.13 -19.97 13.29
CA LEU A 3 4.90 -19.21 12.29
C LEU A 3 4.00 -18.60 11.20
N PRO A 4 3.04 -19.34 10.61
CA PRO A 4 2.12 -18.77 9.61
C PRO A 4 1.29 -17.58 10.14
N GLU A 5 0.87 -17.61 11.41
CA GLU A 5 0.11 -16.52 12.01
C GLU A 5 0.97 -15.26 12.19
N ARG A 6 2.21 -15.41 12.66
CA ARG A 6 3.14 -14.28 12.83
C ARG A 6 3.50 -13.64 11.48
N VAL A 7 3.76 -14.46 10.47
CA VAL A 7 4.00 -13.99 9.10
C VAL A 7 2.77 -13.26 8.57
N GLY A 8 1.56 -13.80 8.78
CA GLY A 8 0.34 -13.13 8.33
C GLY A 8 0.11 -11.77 8.96
N GLN A 9 0.39 -11.63 10.27
CA GLN A 9 0.32 -10.32 10.94
C GLN A 9 1.35 -9.33 10.39
N TYR A 10 2.57 -9.80 10.11
CA TYR A 10 3.61 -8.97 9.53
C TYR A 10 3.26 -8.51 8.11
N GLU A 11 2.76 -9.42 7.26
CA GLU A 11 2.29 -9.08 5.92
C GLU A 11 1.14 -8.07 5.96
N ALA A 12 0.16 -8.27 6.86
CA ALA A 12 -0.94 -7.34 7.04
C ALA A 12 -0.44 -5.95 7.43
N GLN A 13 0.56 -5.87 8.32
CA GLN A 13 1.15 -4.61 8.74
C GLN A 13 1.83 -3.88 7.57
N LEU A 14 2.67 -4.58 6.79
CA LEU A 14 3.32 -4.01 5.61
C LEU A 14 2.33 -3.46 4.58
N ILE A 15 1.21 -4.17 4.38
CA ILE A 15 0.17 -3.72 3.44
C ILE A 15 -0.51 -2.44 3.95
N ARG A 16 -0.80 -2.34 5.26
CA ARG A 16 -1.40 -1.13 5.84
C ARG A 16 -0.45 0.06 5.77
N ASP A 17 0.84 -0.17 6.03
CA ASP A 17 1.83 0.90 6.00
C ASP A 17 2.03 1.39 4.56
N ALA A 18 2.17 0.48 3.58
CA ALA A 18 2.21 0.87 2.17
C ALA A 18 0.94 1.63 1.74
N LEU A 19 -0.25 1.17 2.13
CA LEU A 19 -1.48 1.90 1.82
C LEU A 19 -1.52 3.28 2.50
N ARG A 20 -1.00 3.43 3.71
CA ARG A 20 -0.93 4.73 4.39
C ARG A 20 0.05 5.68 3.70
N ASP A 21 1.24 5.19 3.35
CA ASP A 21 2.29 5.97 2.71
C ASP A 21 1.88 6.44 1.30
N HIS A 22 1.08 5.62 0.61
CA HIS A 22 0.52 5.95 -0.71
C HIS A 22 -0.89 6.58 -0.65
N GLY A 23 -1.37 7.03 0.53
CA GLY A 23 -2.66 7.72 0.65
C GLY A 23 -3.88 6.91 0.20
N GLY A 24 -3.79 5.58 0.32
CA GLY A 24 -4.80 4.63 -0.13
C GLY A 24 -4.75 4.29 -1.62
N ASP A 25 -3.69 4.70 -2.35
CA ASP A 25 -3.43 4.21 -3.70
C ASP A 25 -2.92 2.77 -3.68
N VAL A 26 -3.77 1.88 -4.19
CA VAL A 26 -3.47 0.46 -4.33
C VAL A 26 -2.36 0.22 -5.34
N ARG A 27 -2.27 1.01 -6.41
CA ARG A 27 -1.23 0.82 -7.44
C ARG A 27 0.14 1.17 -6.87
N GLY A 28 0.29 2.34 -6.25
CA GLY A 28 1.50 2.71 -5.54
C GLY A 28 1.93 1.68 -4.50
N ALA A 29 1.00 1.21 -3.66
CA ALA A 29 1.30 0.19 -2.66
C ALA A 29 1.73 -1.16 -3.27
N ILE A 30 1.14 -1.56 -4.41
CA ILE A 30 1.51 -2.77 -5.15
C ILE A 30 2.93 -2.64 -5.70
N ASP A 31 3.24 -1.52 -6.33
CA ASP A 31 4.53 -1.27 -6.95
C ASP A 31 5.64 -1.18 -5.88
N ALA A 32 5.35 -0.55 -4.74
CA ALA A 32 6.27 -0.46 -3.60
C ALA A 32 6.56 -1.82 -2.94
N LEU A 33 5.54 -2.68 -2.81
CA LEU A 33 5.70 -4.01 -2.23
C LEU A 33 6.19 -5.05 -3.24
N GLY A 34 6.19 -4.73 -4.54
CA GLY A 34 6.64 -5.63 -5.61
C GLY A 34 5.80 -6.91 -5.73
N VAL A 35 4.53 -6.88 -5.31
CA VAL A 35 3.67 -8.07 -5.31
C VAL A 35 2.70 -8.07 -6.50
N PRO A 36 2.35 -9.24 -7.07
CA PRO A 36 1.35 -9.29 -8.12
C PRO A 36 0.01 -8.72 -7.66
N ARG A 37 -0.68 -7.98 -8.54
CA ARG A 37 -1.99 -7.34 -8.22
C ARG A 37 -2.98 -8.32 -7.60
N LYS A 38 -3.14 -9.50 -8.21
CA LYS A 38 -4.04 -10.56 -7.71
C LYS A 38 -3.68 -10.97 -6.28
N THR A 39 -2.40 -11.22 -6.02
CA THR A 39 -1.89 -11.61 -4.70
C THR A 39 -2.14 -10.51 -3.66
N PHE A 40 -1.97 -9.24 -4.04
CA PHE A 40 -2.25 -8.12 -3.15
C PHE A 40 -3.73 -8.08 -2.74
N TYR A 41 -4.65 -8.18 -3.71
CA TYR A 41 -6.09 -8.22 -3.41
C TYR A 41 -6.48 -9.45 -2.57
N ASP A 42 -5.88 -10.60 -2.84
CA ASP A 42 -6.10 -11.81 -2.04
C ASP A 42 -5.64 -11.60 -0.59
N LYS A 43 -4.50 -10.92 -0.38
CA LYS A 43 -4.01 -10.55 0.96
C LYS A 43 -4.91 -9.51 1.65
N LEU A 44 -5.38 -8.48 0.94
CA LEU A 44 -6.34 -7.52 1.48
C LEU A 44 -7.60 -8.22 1.99
N LYS A 45 -8.18 -9.09 1.16
CA LYS A 45 -9.38 -9.86 1.52
C LYS A 45 -9.11 -10.79 2.70
N ARG A 46 -7.97 -11.48 2.72
CA ARG A 46 -7.58 -12.40 3.80
C ARG A 46 -7.40 -11.69 5.15
N TYR A 47 -6.86 -10.48 5.13
CA TYR A 47 -6.59 -9.69 6.34
C TYR A 47 -7.68 -8.67 6.67
N GLY A 48 -8.75 -8.61 5.86
CA GLY A 48 -9.88 -7.68 6.07
C GLY A 48 -9.49 -6.21 5.95
N ILE A 49 -8.50 -5.88 5.11
CA ILE A 49 -8.00 -4.51 4.93
C ILE A 49 -8.75 -3.85 3.77
N ALA A 50 -9.42 -2.73 4.02
CA ALA A 50 -10.07 -1.96 2.97
C ALA A 50 -9.22 -0.73 2.60
N ALA A 51 -8.67 -0.71 1.37
CA ALA A 51 -7.87 0.42 0.88
C ALA A 51 -8.61 1.76 0.91
N SER A 52 -9.96 1.73 0.88
CA SER A 52 -10.80 2.92 1.05
C SER A 52 -10.65 3.60 2.41
N GLU A 53 -10.30 2.87 3.46
CA GLU A 53 -10.08 3.43 4.81
C GLU A 53 -8.83 4.32 4.87
N PHE A 54 -7.91 4.13 3.93
CA PHE A 54 -6.65 4.87 3.84
C PHE A 54 -6.73 6.06 2.89
N ARG A 55 -7.79 6.12 2.06
CA ARG A 55 -8.11 7.30 1.27
C ARG A 55 -8.80 8.29 2.19
N ASN A 56 -8.03 9.19 2.80
CA ASN A 56 -8.59 10.31 3.56
C ASN A 56 -9.62 11.03 2.68
N GLY A 57 -10.86 11.10 3.16
CA GLY A 57 -12.01 11.51 2.35
C GLY A 57 -11.77 12.82 1.60
N GLY A 58 -11.88 12.76 0.26
CA GLY A 58 -11.86 13.94 -0.59
C GLY A 58 -11.36 13.63 -1.99
N ASP A 59 -12.29 13.62 -2.94
CA ASP A 59 -12.02 14.04 -4.30
C ASP A 59 -11.35 15.44 -4.27
N ALA A 60 -10.02 15.53 -4.20
CA ALA A 60 -9.20 16.72 -4.53
C ALA A 60 -7.74 16.54 -4.10
N ASP A 61 -6.97 15.68 -4.75
CA ASP A 61 -5.57 16.01 -5.07
C ASP A 61 -5.03 14.97 -6.06
N THR A 62 -5.03 15.33 -7.33
CA THR A 62 -4.03 14.75 -8.24
C THR A 62 -2.70 15.26 -7.72
N GLN A 63 -1.95 14.46 -6.96
CA GLN A 63 -0.57 14.83 -6.66
C GLN A 63 0.24 14.73 -7.96
N PRO A 64 0.75 15.86 -8.51
CA PRO A 64 1.81 15.77 -9.49
C PRO A 64 3.05 15.31 -8.73
N SER A 65 3.52 14.10 -9.04
CA SER A 65 4.85 13.67 -8.61
C SER A 65 5.85 14.65 -9.21
N ARG A 66 6.34 15.54 -8.33
CA ARG A 66 7.52 16.37 -8.53
C ARG A 66 8.64 15.43 -8.99
N LYS A 67 9.01 15.51 -10.26
CA LYS A 67 10.36 15.18 -10.68
C LYS A 67 11.27 16.24 -10.07
N SER A 68 11.76 15.98 -8.87
CA SER A 68 12.95 16.62 -8.34
C SER A 68 14.16 15.91 -8.97
N ASP A 69 14.28 16.02 -10.30
CA ASP A 69 15.56 15.78 -10.98
C ASP A 69 16.40 17.03 -10.74
N GLU A 70 16.97 17.15 -9.53
CA GLU A 70 18.06 18.08 -9.26
C GLU A 70 19.10 17.35 -8.43
N HIS A 71 20.02 16.69 -9.14
CA HIS A 71 21.40 16.43 -8.75
C HIS A 71 22.14 15.98 -10.02
N ASP A 72 22.85 16.90 -10.69
CA ASP A 72 24.32 16.92 -10.69
C ASP A 72 24.84 17.97 -11.70
N ALA A 73 25.78 18.80 -11.20
CA ALA A 73 26.85 19.52 -11.89
C ALA A 73 26.54 20.58 -12.98
#